data_AF-A0A2M6P1G8-F1
#
_entry.id   AF-A0A2M6P1G8-F1
#
_cell.length_a   1.000
_cell.length_b   1.000
_cell.length_c   1.000
_cell.angle_alpha   90.00
_cell.angle_beta   90.00
_cell.angle_gamma   90.00
#
_symmetry.space_group_name_H-M   'P 1'
#
loop_
_entity.id
_entity.type
_entity.pdbx_description
1 polymer ?
#
loop_
_entity_poly.entity_id
_entity_poly.type
_entity_poly.pdbx_seq_one_letter_code
_entity_poly.pdbx_strand_id
1 'polypeptide(L)'
;ARNADGRVILYADNMTNSIDKAIEETDRRRNIQLAYNKKHGITPQTIQKSIRNILEEFGIDPEAQKQKRKKGKGGSRGAKTLALDTIGDDRPIKEQIKDREQQMKEAAKNLEFELAAILRDEIHELKKVDRKK
;
A
#
# COMPACT_ATOMS: atom_id res chain seq x y z
N ALA A 1 -4.07 -22.16 -2.45
CA ALA A 1 -4.54 -20.76 -2.63
C ALA A 1 -3.99 -19.90 -1.49
N ARG A 2 -3.72 -18.60 -1.71
CA ARG A 2 -3.21 -17.70 -0.65
C ARG A 2 -4.31 -17.11 0.24
N ASN A 3 -5.58 -17.27 -0.15
CA ASN A 3 -6.76 -16.81 0.58
C ASN A 3 -7.75 -17.98 0.69
N ALA A 4 -8.37 -18.16 1.85
CA ALA A 4 -9.39 -19.18 2.09
C ALA A 4 -10.59 -19.07 1.12
N ASP A 5 -11.02 -17.84 0.80
CA ASP A 5 -12.17 -17.54 -0.06
C ASP A 5 -11.76 -17.14 -1.49
N GLY A 6 -10.56 -17.53 -1.92
CA GLY A 6 -10.07 -17.22 -3.27
C GLY A 6 -11.00 -17.74 -4.36
N ARG A 7 -11.49 -16.85 -5.21
CA ARG A 7 -12.34 -17.14 -6.38
C ARG A 7 -11.78 -16.46 -7.62
N VAL A 8 -12.00 -17.08 -8.78
CA VAL A 8 -11.61 -16.55 -10.09
C VAL A 8 -12.84 -16.54 -10.97
N ILE A 9 -13.07 -15.43 -11.66
CA ILE A 9 -14.14 -15.28 -12.65
C ILE A 9 -13.43 -15.07 -13.99
N LEU A 10 -13.69 -15.96 -14.94
CA LEU A 10 -13.15 -15.87 -16.29
C LEU A 10 -14.27 -15.44 -17.24
N TYR A 11 -14.11 -14.28 -17.88
CA TYR A 11 -15.02 -13.84 -18.93
C TYR A 11 -14.50 -14.34 -20.27
N ALA A 12 -15.25 -15.24 -20.90
CA ALA A 12 -14.94 -15.78 -22.21
C ALA A 12 -16.24 -16.18 -22.91
N ASP A 13 -16.34 -15.89 -24.21
CA ASP A 13 -17.53 -16.23 -24.99
C ASP A 13 -17.57 -17.73 -25.34
N ASN A 14 -16.40 -18.35 -25.48
CA ASN A 14 -16.27 -19.77 -25.81
C ASN A 14 -15.27 -20.46 -24.88
N MET A 15 -15.54 -21.72 -24.57
CA MET A 15 -14.60 -22.60 -23.88
C MET A 15 -13.52 -23.04 -24.86
N THR A 16 -12.27 -22.66 -24.57
CA THR A 16 -11.11 -23.10 -25.34
C THR A 16 -10.44 -24.27 -24.63
N ASN A 17 -9.74 -25.13 -25.38
CA ASN A 17 -8.98 -26.26 -24.83
C ASN A 17 -8.01 -25.84 -23.70
N SER A 18 -7.49 -24.62 -23.72
CA SER A 18 -6.61 -24.09 -22.66
C SER A 18 -7.38 -23.80 -21.38
N ILE A 19 -8.60 -23.25 -21.50
CA ILE A 19 -9.50 -22.98 -20.37
C ILE A 19 -9.94 -24.30 -19.74
N ASP A 20 -10.35 -25.27 -20.57
CA ASP A 20 -10.79 -26.59 -20.09
C ASP A 20 -9.69 -27.28 -19.28
N LYS A 21 -8.47 -27.36 -19.84
CA LYS A 21 -7.32 -27.94 -19.13
C LYS A 21 -6.99 -27.21 -17.82
N ALA A 22 -7.13 -25.87 -17.80
CA ALA A 22 -6.86 -25.08 -16.61
C ALA A 22 -7.91 -25.34 -15.52
N ILE A 23 -9.18 -25.47 -15.88
CA ILE A 23 -10.27 -25.80 -14.96
C ILE A 23 -10.10 -27.22 -14.43
N GLU A 24 -9.88 -28.21 -15.30
CA GLU A 24 -9.69 -29.61 -14.90
C GLU A 24 -8.54 -29.77 -13.91
N GLU A 25 -7.38 -29.17 -14.17
CA GLU A 25 -6.23 -29.26 -13.25
C GLU A 25 -6.49 -28.51 -11.94
N THR A 26 -7.24 -27.41 -11.98
CA THR A 26 -7.66 -26.67 -10.78
C THR A 26 -8.58 -27.52 -9.91
N ASP A 27 -9.58 -28.15 -10.50
CA ASP A 27 -10.55 -29.00 -9.80
C ASP A 27 -9.90 -30.27 -9.27
N ARG A 28 -9.04 -30.92 -10.06
CA ARG A 28 -8.26 -32.08 -9.63
C ARG A 28 -7.43 -31.76 -8.38
N ARG A 29 -6.70 -30.63 -8.38
CA ARG A 29 -5.91 -30.19 -7.22
C ARG A 29 -6.79 -29.85 -6.02
N ARG A 30 -7.90 -29.15 -6.23
CA ARG A 30 -8.83 -28.76 -5.17
C ARG A 30 -9.44 -29.98 -4.48
N ASN A 31 -9.84 -30.99 -5.25
CA ASN A 31 -10.41 -32.23 -4.71
C ASN A 31 -9.42 -32.99 -3.82
N ILE A 32 -8.16 -33.10 -4.24
CA ILE A 32 -7.09 -33.71 -3.42
C ILE A 32 -6.89 -32.93 -2.11
N GLN A 33 -6.86 -31.60 -2.19
CA GLN A 33 -6.69 -30.74 -1.01
C GLN A 33 -7.86 -30.88 -0.03
N LEU A 34 -9.11 -30.91 -0.53
CA LEU A 34 -10.30 -31.09 0.29
C LEU A 34 -10.33 -32.48 0.96
N ALA A 35 -9.98 -33.53 0.21
CA ALA A 35 -9.90 -34.88 0.75
C ALA A 35 -8.83 -35.00 1.85
N TYR A 36 -7.65 -34.43 1.62
CA TYR A 36 -6.58 -34.37 2.63
C TYR A 36 -7.04 -33.59 3.86
N ASN A 37 -7.59 -32.39 3.68
CA ASN A 37 -8.07 -31.56 4.78
C ASN A 37 -9.15 -32.27 5.61
N LYS A 38 -10.10 -32.95 4.95
CA LYS A 38 -11.15 -33.73 5.65
C LYS A 38 -10.55 -34.90 6.43
N LYS A 39 -9.60 -35.63 5.84
CA LYS A 39 -8.92 -36.74 6.51
C LYS A 39 -8.13 -36.30 7.74
N HIS A 40 -7.56 -35.09 7.71
CA HIS A 40 -6.70 -34.56 8.76
C HIS A 40 -7.37 -33.51 9.67
N GLY A 41 -8.67 -33.24 9.49
CA GLY A 41 -9.40 -32.23 10.27
C GLY A 41 -8.90 -30.80 10.09
N ILE A 42 -8.27 -30.48 8.95
CA ILE A 42 -7.67 -29.16 8.68
C ILE A 42 -8.76 -28.21 8.18
N THR A 43 -8.95 -27.09 8.88
CA THR A 43 -9.79 -25.99 8.41
C THR A 43 -8.94 -24.98 7.63
N PRO A 44 -9.25 -24.68 6.34
CA PRO A 44 -8.50 -23.70 5.58
C PRO A 44 -8.52 -22.32 6.23
N GLN A 45 -7.36 -21.71 6.45
CA GLN A 45 -7.22 -20.36 6.97
C GLN A 45 -6.27 -19.53 6.10
N THR A 46 -6.57 -18.24 5.97
CA THR A 46 -5.69 -17.30 5.27
C THR A 46 -4.47 -17.01 6.13
N ILE A 47 -3.27 -17.18 5.55
CA ILE A 47 -2.01 -16.91 6.25
C ILE A 47 -1.89 -15.40 6.50
N GLN A 48 -1.75 -15.00 7.76
CA GLN A 48 -1.37 -13.65 8.13
C GLN A 48 0.16 -13.56 8.15
N LYS A 49 0.75 -13.02 7.08
CA LYS A 49 2.21 -12.82 6.99
C LYS A 49 2.51 -11.36 7.25
N SER A 50 3.33 -11.07 8.27
CA SER A 50 3.88 -9.73 8.47
C SER A 50 4.75 -9.35 7.26
N ILE A 51 4.58 -8.13 6.78
CA ILE A 51 5.54 -7.54 5.85
C ILE A 51 6.81 -7.36 6.68
N ARG A 52 7.89 -8.07 6.33
CA ARG A 52 9.20 -7.81 6.95
C ARG A 52 9.57 -6.38 6.60
N ASN A 53 9.35 -5.48 7.55
CA ASN A 53 9.85 -4.12 7.44
C ASN A 53 11.34 -4.22 7.72
N ILE A 54 12.15 -3.96 6.70
CA ILE A 54 13.59 -3.74 6.88
C ILE A 54 13.84 -2.68 7.97
N LEU A 55 12.89 -1.77 8.18
CA LEU A 55 12.88 -0.80 9.29
C LEU A 55 12.86 -1.40 10.70
N GLU A 56 12.27 -2.59 10.92
CA GLU A 56 12.31 -3.25 12.24
C GLU A 56 13.73 -3.72 12.57
N GLU A 57 14.51 -4.11 11.57
CA GLU A 57 15.93 -4.48 11.72
C GLU A 57 16.79 -3.26 12.11
N PHE A 58 16.34 -2.05 11.74
CA PHE A 58 16.93 -0.78 12.16
C PHE A 58 16.23 -0.13 13.38
N GLY A 59 15.32 -0.85 14.07
CA GLY A 59 14.68 -0.38 15.30
C GLY A 59 13.64 0.73 15.14
N ILE A 60 13.12 0.95 13.92
CA ILE A 60 12.10 1.98 13.64
C ILE A 60 10.73 1.31 13.61
N ASP A 61 10.00 1.41 14.73
CA ASP A 61 8.62 0.92 14.86
C ASP A 61 7.61 1.97 14.32
N PRO A 62 6.87 1.67 13.22
CA PRO A 62 5.88 2.58 12.67
C PRO A 62 4.62 2.74 13.56
N GLU A 63 4.31 1.80 14.45
CA GLU A 63 3.14 1.91 15.34
C GLU A 63 3.39 2.93 16.47
N ALA A 64 4.62 3.05 16.96
CA ALA A 64 5.02 4.08 17.92
C ALA A 64 4.85 5.52 17.36
N GLN A 65 5.07 5.71 16.05
CA GLN A 65 4.86 7.00 15.40
C GLN A 65 3.38 7.38 15.25
N LYS A 66 2.49 6.41 15.00
CA LYS A 66 1.03 6.65 14.93
C LYS A 66 0.47 7.15 16.26
N GLN A 67 0.96 6.62 17.38
CA GLN A 67 0.52 7.06 18.72
C GLN A 67 1.00 8.47 19.05
N LYS A 68 2.22 8.86 18.64
CA LYS A 68 2.73 10.24 18.81
C LYS A 68 1.93 11.27 18.00
N ARG A 69 1.47 10.93 16.79
CA ARG A 69 0.68 11.83 15.93
C ARG A 69 -0.69 12.19 16.52
N LYS A 70 -1.31 11.33 17.36
CA LYS A 70 -2.58 11.65 18.04
C LYS A 70 -2.44 12.65 19.20
N LYS A 71 -1.24 12.81 19.78
CA LYS A 71 -1.00 13.73 20.92
C LYS A 71 -0.47 15.11 20.52
N GLY A 72 0.01 15.30 19.29
CA GLY A 72 0.60 16.56 18.82
C GLY A 72 -0.37 17.44 18.01
N LYS A 73 -1.53 17.81 18.58
CA LYS A 73 -2.41 18.82 17.96
C LYS A 73 -1.98 20.21 18.43
N GLY A 74 -0.90 20.73 17.87
CA GLY A 74 -0.40 22.07 18.22
C GLY A 74 0.67 22.56 17.25
N GLY A 75 0.34 23.59 16.47
CA GLY A 75 1.34 24.35 15.70
C GLY A 75 0.93 24.63 14.27
N SER A 76 0.12 25.65 14.06
CA SER A 76 -0.27 26.26 12.78
C SER A 76 0.90 26.97 12.05
N ARG A 77 2.08 26.36 11.96
CA ARG A 77 3.23 26.95 11.24
C ARG A 77 3.36 26.53 9.78
N GLY A 78 2.92 25.31 9.41
CA GLY A 78 3.06 24.82 8.02
C GLY A 78 2.09 25.45 7.01
N ALA A 79 0.91 25.89 7.46
CA ALA A 79 -0.12 26.42 6.56
C ALA A 79 0.25 27.78 5.93
N LYS A 80 1.11 28.58 6.59
CA LYS A 80 1.52 29.90 6.09
C LYS A 80 2.67 29.86 5.09
N THR A 81 3.56 28.87 5.18
CA THR A 81 4.65 28.66 4.21
C THR A 81 4.16 28.01 2.93
N LEU A 82 3.26 27.03 3.01
CA LEU A 82 2.65 26.39 1.83
C LEU A 82 1.84 27.37 0.97
N ALA A 83 1.14 28.32 1.59
CA ALA A 83 0.37 29.33 0.86
C ALA A 83 1.25 30.26 0.02
N LEU A 84 2.51 30.51 0.42
CA LEU A 84 3.44 31.34 -0.34
C LEU A 84 4.04 30.59 -1.55
N ASP A 85 4.37 29.31 -1.40
CA ASP A 85 4.94 28.49 -2.49
C ASP A 85 3.90 28.10 -3.55
N THR A 86 2.61 27.99 -3.19
CA THR A 86 1.55 27.68 -4.15
C THR A 86 1.17 28.84 -5.08
N ILE A 87 1.68 30.05 -4.85
CA ILE A 87 1.33 31.26 -5.63
C ILE A 87 2.21 31.41 -6.89
N GLY A 88 3.35 30.71 -6.99
CA GLY A 88 4.36 30.95 -8.02
C GLY A 88 4.59 29.82 -9.05
N ASP A 89 3.93 28.68 -8.93
CA ASP A 89 4.27 27.48 -9.72
C ASP A 89 3.08 27.06 -10.63
N ASP A 90 3.11 27.47 -11.91
CA ASP A 90 2.09 27.18 -12.94
C ASP A 90 2.02 25.68 -13.36
N ARG A 91 2.82 24.83 -12.71
CA ARG A 91 2.90 23.40 -13.02
C ARG A 91 1.70 22.64 -12.47
N PRO A 92 1.18 21.61 -13.17
CA PRO A 92 0.05 20.82 -12.69
C PRO A 92 0.37 20.17 -11.35
N ILE A 93 -0.58 20.22 -10.41
CA ILE A 93 -0.43 19.71 -9.02
C ILE A 93 0.08 18.25 -8.99
N LYS A 94 -0.28 17.44 -9.99
CA LYS A 94 0.18 16.06 -10.14
C LYS A 94 1.68 15.93 -10.38
N GLU A 95 2.28 16.84 -11.15
CA GLU A 95 3.74 16.85 -11.38
C GLU A 95 4.48 17.29 -10.12
N GLN A 96 3.98 18.32 -9.44
CA GLN A 96 4.55 18.77 -8.16
C GLN A 96 4.53 17.65 -7.10
N ILE A 97 3.45 16.88 -7.02
CA ILE A 97 3.37 15.71 -6.13
C ILE A 97 4.42 14.66 -6.50
N LYS A 98 4.61 14.40 -7.79
CA LYS A 98 5.57 13.39 -8.26
C LYS A 98 7.02 13.78 -7.93
N ASP A 99 7.38 15.04 -8.15
CA ASP A 99 8.71 15.57 -7.84
C ASP A 99 8.98 15.50 -6.33
N ARG A 100 8.02 15.93 -5.50
CA ARG A 100 8.14 15.86 -4.04
C ARG A 100 8.18 14.42 -3.52
N GLU A 101 7.43 13.51 -4.14
CA GLU A 101 7.51 12.06 -3.83
C GLU A 101 8.89 11.48 -4.15
N GLN A 102 9.53 11.93 -5.23
CA GLN A 102 10.89 11.54 -5.57
C GLN A 102 11.90 12.07 -4.54
N GLN A 103 11.84 13.37 -4.22
CA GLN A 103 12.69 13.99 -3.21
C GLN A 103 12.52 13.33 -1.83
N MET A 104 11.29 12.96 -1.45
CA MET A 104 11.00 12.27 -0.19
C MET A 104 11.68 10.89 -0.15
N LYS A 105 11.66 10.15 -1.27
CA LYS A 105 12.32 8.84 -1.36
C LYS A 105 13.84 8.96 -1.34
N GLU A 106 14.40 9.99 -1.99
CA GLU A 106 15.83 10.27 -1.96
C GLU A 106 16.30 10.65 -0.55
N ALA A 107 15.56 11.54 0.13
CA ALA A 107 15.82 11.91 1.53
C ALA A 107 15.75 10.70 2.47
N ALA A 108 14.74 9.83 2.31
CA ALA A 108 14.62 8.60 3.08
C ALA A 108 15.78 7.63 2.81
N LYS A 109 16.29 7.57 1.57
CA LYS A 109 17.46 6.76 1.21
C LYS A 109 18.74 7.32 1.82
N ASN A 110 18.85 8.63 1.95
CA ASN A 110 19.98 9.33 2.56
C ASN A 110 19.88 9.40 4.11
N LEU A 111 18.87 8.75 4.71
CA LEU A 111 18.61 8.75 6.16
C LEU A 111 18.22 10.13 6.73
N GLU A 112 17.82 11.07 5.87
CA GLU A 112 17.34 12.41 6.24
C GLU A 112 15.85 12.37 6.59
N PHE A 113 15.52 11.71 7.70
CA PHE A 113 14.12 11.42 8.06
C PHE A 113 13.30 12.67 8.39
N GLU A 114 13.92 13.74 8.88
CA GLU A 114 13.24 15.01 9.14
C GLU A 114 12.78 15.66 7.83
N LEU A 115 13.66 15.70 6.83
CA LEU A 115 13.36 16.24 5.51
C LEU A 115 12.32 15.39 4.78
N ALA A 116 12.42 14.06 4.87
CA ALA A 116 11.41 13.15 4.35
C ALA A 116 10.04 13.35 5.04
N ALA A 117 10.00 13.66 6.33
CA ALA A 117 8.77 13.92 7.05
C ALA A 117 8.10 15.24 6.62
N ILE A 118 8.89 16.29 6.39
CA ILE A 118 8.41 17.58 5.87
C ILE A 118 7.80 17.38 4.48
N LEU A 119 8.53 16.74 3.56
CA LEU A 119 8.06 16.46 2.20
C LEU A 119 6.79 15.60 2.18
N ARG A 120 6.69 14.61 3.08
CA ARG A 120 5.46 13.80 3.23
C ARG A 120 4.26 14.66 3.60
N ASP A 121 4.42 15.58 4.53
CA ASP A 121 3.33 16.42 5.02
C ASP A 121 2.93 17.46 3.96
N GLU A 122 3.88 17.98 3.17
CA GLU A 122 3.61 18.81 1.98
C GLU A 122 2.84 18.04 0.89
N ILE A 123 3.25 16.82 0.54
CA ILE A 123 2.54 15.96 -0.42
C ILE A 123 1.10 15.72 0.05
N HIS A 124 0.90 15.56 1.36
CA HIS A 124 -0.43 15.34 1.92
C HIS A 124 -1.34 16.56 1.75
N GLU A 125 -0.82 17.77 1.93
CA GLU A 125 -1.56 19.01 1.69
C GLU A 125 -1.83 19.22 0.19
N LEU A 126 -0.86 18.99 -0.69
CA LEU A 126 -1.06 19.07 -2.15
C LEU A 126 -2.15 18.08 -2.64
N LYS A 127 -2.16 16.85 -2.11
CA LYS A 127 -3.20 15.85 -2.42
C LYS A 127 -4.59 16.26 -1.90
N LYS A 128 -4.69 17.01 -0.81
CA LYS A 128 -5.98 17.55 -0.33
C LYS A 128 -6.49 18.65 -1.25
N VAL A 129 -5.62 19.49 -1.79
CA VAL A 129 -5.98 20.54 -2.75
C VAL A 129 -6.44 19.93 -4.08
N ASP A 130 -5.73 18.92 -4.60
CA ASP A 130 -6.11 18.19 -5.83
C ASP A 130 -7.51 17.55 -5.71
N ARG A 131 -7.83 16.94 -4.55
CA ARG A 131 -9.14 16.31 -4.29
C ARG A 131 -10.31 17.28 -4.11
N LYS A 132 -10.04 18.56 -3.89
CA LYS A 132 -11.08 19.59 -3.70
C LYS A 132 -11.43 20.33 -5.00
N LYS A 133 -10.67 20.11 -6.07
CA LYS A 133 -11.07 20.46 -7.44
C LYS A 133 -11.99 19.38 -8.00
#